data_AF-M2ML05-F1
#
_entry.id   AF-M2ML05-F1
#
_cell.length_a   1.000
_cell.length_b   1.000
_cell.length_c   1.000
_cell.angle_alpha   90.00
_cell.angle_beta   90.00
_cell.angle_gamma   90.00
#
_symmetry.space_group_name_H-M   'P 1'
#
loop_
_entity.id
_entity.type
_entity.pdbx_description
1 polymer ?
#
loop_
_entity_poly.entity_id
_entity_poly.type
_entity_poly.pdbx_seq_one_letter_code
_entity_poly.pdbx_strand_id
1 'polypeptide(L)'
;MLAPVKIVLGLANVGDRTQDNTVRYDTPEEVKAYLDAFYDHGGRVLDTARGYSPHAPGSSEDRLGVVGAGDRFLIDTKVVSFVPGSHARASIQESIVKSLESLKMSAVNVEYLHAPDRSTPFAETVGALDQAHREGKFRFFGLSNYTAAEVEEIVKICEEKGFVKPSVYQGQYNAIVRSGEKELFPVLRKHGIAFYAWSPAAAGLFAGNHKNIKPGDRFDQSVGFCATERKRHRC
;
A
#
# COMPACT_ATOMS: atom_id res chain seq x y z
N MET A 1 -25.23 -5.02 15.88
CA MET A 1 -24.45 -5.69 14.81
C MET A 1 -23.15 -4.93 14.64
N LEU A 2 -22.01 -5.63 14.55
CA LEU A 2 -20.76 -5.00 14.17
C LEU A 2 -20.92 -4.46 12.74
N ALA A 3 -20.39 -3.26 12.47
CA ALA A 3 -20.37 -2.74 11.10
C ALA A 3 -19.61 -3.73 10.20
N PRO A 4 -20.08 -3.97 8.96
CA PRO A 4 -19.40 -4.86 8.03
C PRO A 4 -17.97 -4.37 7.78
N VAL A 5 -17.04 -5.32 7.62
CA VAL A 5 -15.65 -5.02 7.26
C VAL A 5 -15.65 -4.32 5.89
N LYS A 6 -14.97 -3.18 5.81
CA LYS A 6 -14.79 -2.47 4.54
C LYS A 6 -13.81 -3.24 3.67
N ILE A 7 -14.14 -3.38 2.39
CA ILE A 7 -13.27 -4.00 1.40
C ILE A 7 -12.53 -2.91 0.63
N VAL A 8 -11.21 -3.05 0.53
CA VAL A 8 -10.32 -2.22 -0.29
C VAL A 8 -9.79 -3.10 -1.42
N LEU A 9 -9.81 -2.61 -2.65
CA LEU A 9 -9.30 -3.35 -3.80
C LEU A 9 -7.79 -3.12 -3.95
N GLY A 10 -6.99 -4.15 -3.69
CA GLY A 10 -5.54 -4.10 -3.93
C GLY A 10 -5.20 -4.29 -5.41
N LEU A 11 -4.32 -3.43 -5.94
CA LEU A 11 -4.07 -3.30 -7.39
C LEU A 11 -2.63 -3.64 -7.80
N ALA A 12 -1.91 -4.42 -6.99
CA ALA A 12 -0.56 -4.87 -7.34
C ALA A 12 -0.50 -5.75 -8.62
N ASN A 13 -1.65 -6.26 -9.09
CA ASN A 13 -1.81 -7.00 -10.35
C ASN A 13 -2.27 -6.13 -11.53
N VAL A 14 -2.34 -4.81 -11.34
CA VAL A 14 -2.56 -3.81 -12.41
C VAL A 14 -1.22 -3.17 -12.73
N GLY A 15 -0.85 -3.07 -14.00
CA GLY A 15 0.45 -2.52 -14.39
C GLY A 15 0.82 -2.83 -15.83
N ASP A 16 2.12 -2.76 -16.13
CA ASP A 16 2.67 -3.06 -17.46
C ASP A 16 2.97 -4.54 -17.63
N ARG A 17 2.12 -5.24 -18.38
CA ARG A 17 2.28 -6.68 -18.62
C ARG A 17 3.49 -7.01 -19.49
N THR A 18 4.01 -6.04 -20.25
CA THR A 18 5.22 -6.25 -21.07
C THR A 18 6.49 -6.30 -20.20
N GLN A 19 6.43 -5.72 -19.00
CA GLN A 19 7.55 -5.65 -18.06
C GLN A 19 7.34 -6.54 -16.82
N ASP A 20 6.09 -6.81 -16.44
CA ASP A 20 5.74 -7.58 -15.25
C ASP A 20 4.75 -8.71 -15.56
N ASN A 21 5.24 -9.94 -15.52
CA ASN A 21 4.44 -11.14 -15.80
C ASN A 21 3.41 -11.50 -14.71
N THR A 22 3.40 -10.77 -13.58
CA THR A 22 2.39 -10.92 -12.52
C THR A 22 1.15 -10.06 -12.77
N VAL A 23 1.22 -9.13 -13.72
CA VAL A 23 0.11 -8.25 -14.11
C VAL A 23 -1.00 -9.06 -14.77
N ARG A 24 -2.22 -8.87 -14.26
CA ARG A 24 -3.45 -9.46 -14.78
C ARG A 24 -4.29 -8.46 -15.57
N TYR A 25 -4.20 -7.17 -15.30
CA TYR A 25 -4.96 -6.12 -15.99
C TYR A 25 -4.02 -4.99 -16.42
N ASP A 26 -3.99 -4.68 -17.72
CA ASP A 26 -3.07 -3.68 -18.29
C ASP A 26 -3.82 -2.67 -19.17
N THR A 27 -4.60 -3.14 -20.15
CA THR A 27 -5.25 -2.21 -21.10
C THR A 27 -6.36 -1.39 -20.41
N PRO A 28 -6.69 -0.20 -20.93
CA PRO A 28 -7.76 0.62 -20.37
C PRO A 28 -9.09 -0.13 -20.23
N GLU A 29 -9.43 -1.00 -21.18
CA GLU A 29 -10.65 -1.80 -21.16
C GLU A 29 -10.62 -2.87 -20.05
N GLU A 30 -9.51 -3.59 -19.91
CA GLU A 30 -9.32 -4.58 -18.85
C GLU A 30 -9.40 -3.94 -17.46
N VAL A 31 -8.72 -2.79 -17.29
CA VAL A 31 -8.70 -2.05 -16.01
C VAL A 31 -10.08 -1.48 -15.71
N LYS A 32 -10.78 -0.85 -16.67
CA LYS A 32 -12.15 -0.35 -16.47
C LYS A 32 -13.10 -1.47 -16.06
N ALA A 33 -13.10 -2.59 -16.78
CA ALA A 33 -13.97 -3.73 -16.46
C ALA A 33 -13.72 -4.28 -15.05
N TYR A 34 -12.45 -4.34 -14.62
CA TYR A 34 -12.10 -4.79 -13.27
C TYR A 34 -12.59 -3.81 -12.19
N LEU A 35 -12.39 -2.51 -12.40
CA LEU A 35 -12.85 -1.48 -11.47
C LEU A 35 -14.39 -1.39 -11.44
N ASP A 36 -15.06 -1.52 -12.58
CA ASP A 36 -16.52 -1.53 -12.67
C ASP A 36 -17.13 -2.67 -11.87
N ALA A 37 -16.60 -3.88 -12.04
CA ALA A 37 -17.03 -5.03 -11.24
C ALA A 37 -16.92 -4.76 -9.73
N PHE A 38 -15.83 -4.14 -9.27
CA PHE A 38 -15.69 -3.78 -7.84
C PHE A 38 -16.66 -2.67 -7.41
N TYR A 39 -16.86 -1.65 -8.25
CA TYR A 39 -17.76 -0.54 -7.98
C TYR A 39 -19.22 -1.00 -7.85
N ASP A 40 -19.66 -1.89 -8.74
CA ASP A 40 -21.01 -2.42 -8.80
C ASP A 40 -21.35 -3.27 -7.57
N HIS A 41 -20.34 -3.86 -6.93
CA HIS A 41 -20.46 -4.56 -5.64
C HIS A 41 -20.30 -3.64 -4.42
N GLY A 42 -20.38 -2.31 -4.61
CA GLY A 42 -20.32 -1.32 -3.52
C GLY A 42 -18.90 -0.92 -3.10
N GLY A 43 -17.86 -1.39 -3.79
CA GLY A 43 -16.47 -1.02 -3.55
C GLY A 43 -16.18 0.44 -3.87
N ARG A 44 -15.41 1.14 -3.03
CA ARG A 44 -15.15 2.59 -3.17
C ARG A 44 -13.70 3.01 -2.93
N VAL A 45 -12.83 2.11 -2.45
CA VAL A 45 -11.44 2.42 -2.10
C VAL A 45 -10.51 1.49 -2.85
N LEU A 46 -9.51 2.08 -3.51
CA LEU A 46 -8.48 1.40 -4.27
C LEU A 46 -7.14 1.54 -3.55
N ASP A 47 -6.36 0.47 -3.44
CA ASP A 47 -5.00 0.46 -2.92
C ASP A 47 -4.00 0.17 -4.04
N THR A 48 -3.12 1.15 -4.31
CA THR A 48 -1.99 1.04 -5.25
C THR A 48 -0.68 1.47 -4.57
N ALA A 49 0.42 1.62 -5.31
CA ALA A 49 1.69 2.13 -4.79
C ALA A 49 2.58 2.63 -5.94
N ARG A 50 3.51 3.56 -5.66
CA ARG A 50 4.64 3.86 -6.57
C ARG A 50 5.45 2.62 -6.94
N GLY A 51 5.50 1.64 -6.03
CA GLY A 51 6.20 0.38 -6.25
C GLY A 51 5.42 -0.64 -7.08
N TYR A 52 4.21 -0.32 -7.56
CA TYR A 52 3.37 -1.25 -8.32
C TYR A 52 3.35 -0.94 -9.82
N SER A 53 3.30 -1.96 -10.68
CA SER A 53 3.46 -3.37 -10.33
C SER A 53 4.91 -3.70 -9.93
N PRO A 54 5.18 -4.78 -9.16
CA PRO A 54 6.49 -5.04 -8.55
C PRO A 54 7.69 -5.02 -9.51
N HIS A 55 7.52 -5.47 -10.75
CA HIS A 55 8.57 -5.50 -11.77
C HIS A 55 8.49 -4.35 -12.78
N ALA A 56 7.48 -3.48 -12.64
CA ALA A 56 7.33 -2.25 -13.41
C ALA A 56 6.82 -1.11 -12.50
N PRO A 57 7.66 -0.55 -11.61
CA PRO A 57 7.22 0.44 -10.62
C PRO A 57 6.56 1.68 -11.25
N GLY A 58 5.44 2.15 -10.69
CA GLY A 58 4.63 3.28 -11.15
C GLY A 58 3.57 2.91 -12.18
N SER A 59 3.74 1.76 -12.84
CA SER A 59 2.88 1.31 -13.93
C SER A 59 1.41 1.16 -13.52
N SER A 60 1.14 0.74 -12.28
CA SER A 60 -0.23 0.58 -11.76
C SER A 60 -0.97 1.92 -11.69
N GLU A 61 -0.32 2.95 -11.15
CA GLU A 61 -0.90 4.28 -11.01
C GLU A 61 -1.18 4.94 -12.35
N ASP A 62 -0.26 4.78 -13.33
CA ASP A 62 -0.47 5.29 -14.68
C ASP A 62 -1.73 4.71 -15.32
N ARG A 63 -1.98 3.39 -15.18
CA ARG A 63 -3.21 2.77 -15.69
C ARG A 63 -4.45 3.33 -15.03
N LEU A 64 -4.41 3.58 -13.72
CA LEU A 64 -5.52 4.17 -12.98
C LEU A 64 -5.81 5.61 -13.43
N GLY A 65 -4.77 6.41 -13.68
CA GLY A 65 -4.91 7.76 -14.20
C GLY A 65 -5.42 7.79 -15.66
N VAL A 66 -5.02 6.82 -16.50
CA VAL A 66 -5.54 6.69 -17.87
C VAL A 66 -7.06 6.45 -17.88
N VAL A 67 -7.58 5.63 -16.97
CA VAL A 67 -9.00 5.29 -16.93
C VAL A 67 -9.87 6.26 -16.13
N GLY A 68 -9.27 7.27 -15.48
CA GLY A 68 -9.98 8.24 -14.64
C GLY A 68 -10.48 7.64 -13.32
N ALA A 69 -9.71 6.74 -12.70
CA ALA A 69 -10.16 6.05 -11.48
C ALA A 69 -10.48 7.03 -10.32
N GLY A 70 -9.77 8.15 -10.23
CA GLY A 70 -9.98 9.18 -9.21
C GLY A 70 -11.36 9.83 -9.23
N ASP A 71 -12.10 9.77 -10.35
CA ASP A 71 -13.45 10.36 -10.47
C ASP A 71 -14.51 9.58 -9.68
N ARG A 72 -14.24 8.30 -9.38
CA ARG A 72 -15.21 7.37 -8.79
C ARG A 72 -14.74 6.73 -7.48
N PHE A 73 -13.44 6.73 -7.23
CA PHE A 73 -12.84 6.02 -6.11
C PHE A 73 -11.98 6.93 -5.24
N LEU A 74 -11.93 6.61 -3.96
CA LEU A 74 -10.85 7.06 -3.08
C LEU A 74 -9.62 6.21 -3.38
N ILE A 75 -8.48 6.85 -3.62
CA ILE A 75 -7.22 6.16 -3.93
C ILE A 75 -6.26 6.28 -2.75
N ASP A 76 -5.82 5.13 -2.28
CA ASP A 76 -4.77 4.93 -1.30
C ASP A 76 -3.49 4.56 -2.07
N THR A 77 -2.38 5.29 -1.87
CA THR A 77 -1.09 4.97 -2.50
C THR A 77 0.07 5.05 -1.51
N LYS A 78 1.26 4.62 -1.94
CA LYS A 78 2.43 4.45 -1.09
C LYS A 78 3.67 4.98 -1.78
N VAL A 79 4.49 5.72 -1.03
CA VAL A 79 5.80 6.18 -1.49
C VAL A 79 6.76 5.00 -1.70
N VAL A 80 7.81 5.23 -2.50
CA VAL A 80 8.94 4.30 -2.59
C VAL A 80 9.58 4.13 -1.21
N SER A 81 9.92 2.90 -0.82
CA SER A 81 10.45 2.60 0.53
C SER A 81 11.54 1.52 0.58
N PHE A 82 11.85 0.87 -0.54
CA PHE A 82 12.71 -0.32 -0.56
C PHE A 82 14.16 -0.03 -0.99
N VAL A 83 14.54 1.26 -1.06
CA VAL A 83 15.90 1.71 -1.40
C VAL A 83 16.36 2.65 -0.28
N PRO A 84 17.59 2.51 0.27
CA PRO A 84 18.11 3.46 1.25
C PRO A 84 18.02 4.91 0.75
N GLY A 85 17.54 5.81 1.60
CA GLY A 85 17.31 7.22 1.27
C GLY A 85 15.96 7.48 0.60
N SER A 86 15.11 6.47 0.37
CA SER A 86 13.76 6.68 -0.17
C SER A 86 12.90 7.56 0.72
N HIS A 87 13.18 7.58 2.03
CA HIS A 87 12.44 8.35 3.01
C HIS A 87 13.09 9.70 3.35
N ALA A 88 14.18 10.06 2.66
CA ALA A 88 14.73 11.41 2.69
C ALA A 88 13.68 12.41 2.19
N ARG A 89 13.73 13.65 2.69
CA ARG A 89 12.72 14.66 2.40
C ARG A 89 12.46 14.84 0.90
N ALA A 90 13.52 14.98 0.11
CA ALA A 90 13.40 15.18 -1.34
C ALA A 90 12.78 13.96 -2.04
N SER A 91 13.15 12.74 -1.62
CA SER A 91 12.65 11.50 -2.20
C SER A 91 11.17 11.26 -1.89
N ILE A 92 10.71 11.57 -0.68
CA ILE A 92 9.29 11.55 -0.34
C ILE A 92 8.50 12.54 -1.21
N GLN A 93 8.98 13.78 -1.30
CA GLN A 93 8.32 14.82 -2.10
C GLN A 93 8.22 14.43 -3.58
N GLU A 94 9.33 13.94 -4.16
CA GLU A 94 9.36 13.45 -5.53
C GLU A 94 8.40 12.27 -5.73
N SER A 95 8.40 11.32 -4.79
CA SER A 95 7.53 10.15 -4.86
C SER A 95 6.05 10.53 -4.89
N ILE A 96 5.62 11.45 -4.02
CA ILE A 96 4.22 11.91 -3.96
C ILE A 96 3.84 12.68 -5.23
N VAL A 97 4.70 13.58 -5.70
CA VAL A 97 4.45 14.35 -6.94
C VAL A 97 4.24 13.41 -8.12
N LYS A 98 5.11 12.41 -8.28
CA LYS A 98 4.96 11.42 -9.33
C LYS A 98 3.67 10.60 -9.19
N SER A 99 3.30 10.19 -7.97
CA SER A 99 2.01 9.49 -7.75
C SER A 99 0.84 10.31 -8.27
N LEU A 100 0.80 11.59 -7.90
CA LEU A 100 -0.27 12.52 -8.27
C LEU A 100 -0.32 12.76 -9.78
N GLU A 101 0.83 12.92 -10.44
CA GLU A 101 0.94 13.05 -11.90
C GLU A 101 0.43 11.78 -12.61
N SER A 102 0.92 10.60 -12.20
CA SER A 102 0.51 9.29 -12.73
C SER A 102 -1.00 9.06 -12.59
N LEU A 103 -1.55 9.35 -11.41
CA LEU A 103 -2.97 9.22 -11.09
C LEU A 103 -3.83 10.33 -11.71
N LYS A 104 -3.21 11.41 -12.20
CA LYS A 104 -3.88 12.64 -12.67
C LYS A 104 -4.79 13.26 -11.60
N MET A 105 -4.30 13.31 -10.36
CA MET A 105 -5.03 13.81 -9.20
C MET A 105 -4.25 14.93 -8.51
N SER A 106 -4.94 15.86 -7.84
CA SER A 106 -4.30 16.86 -6.98
C SER A 106 -4.05 16.34 -5.56
N ALA A 107 -4.80 15.33 -5.12
CA ALA A 107 -4.67 14.72 -3.80
C ALA A 107 -5.12 13.25 -3.80
N VAL A 108 -4.51 12.43 -2.94
CA VAL A 108 -4.93 11.05 -2.66
C VAL A 108 -5.67 10.95 -1.31
N ASN A 109 -6.38 9.84 -1.09
CA ASN A 109 -7.08 9.59 0.18
C ASN A 109 -6.08 9.25 1.30
N VAL A 110 -5.25 8.22 1.12
CA VAL A 110 -4.17 7.88 2.05
C VAL A 110 -2.83 7.87 1.31
N GLU A 111 -1.82 8.49 1.89
CA GLU A 111 -0.41 8.31 1.50
C GLU A 111 0.29 7.46 2.57
N TYR A 112 0.84 6.30 2.16
CA TYR A 112 1.52 5.38 3.07
C TYR A 112 3.04 5.47 2.94
N LEU A 113 3.73 5.35 4.06
CA LEU A 113 5.08 4.79 4.06
C LEU A 113 4.97 3.26 3.88
N HIS A 114 5.40 2.74 2.73
CA HIS A 114 5.16 1.34 2.32
C HIS A 114 5.91 0.32 3.19
N ALA A 115 7.12 0.68 3.61
CA ALA A 115 7.98 -0.08 4.51
C ALA A 115 8.95 0.87 5.21
N PRO A 116 9.55 0.50 6.36
CA PRO A 116 10.57 1.34 7.00
C PRO A 116 11.85 1.44 6.16
N ASP A 117 12.24 2.66 5.81
CA ASP A 117 13.61 2.99 5.43
C ASP A 117 14.37 3.50 6.65
N ARG A 118 15.08 2.60 7.32
CA ARG A 118 15.84 2.89 8.55
C ARG A 118 17.15 3.65 8.31
N SER A 119 17.48 3.95 7.06
CA SER A 119 18.64 4.80 6.74
C SER A 119 18.34 6.29 6.88
N THR A 120 17.05 6.67 6.88
CA THR A 120 16.61 8.04 7.13
C THR A 120 15.98 8.16 8.53
N PRO A 121 16.33 9.19 9.32
CA PRO A 121 15.68 9.42 10.61
C PRO A 121 14.17 9.65 10.44
N PHE A 122 13.34 8.96 11.22
CA PHE A 122 11.89 9.08 11.11
C PHE A 122 11.37 10.51 11.25
N ALA A 123 12.02 11.34 12.07
CA ALA A 123 11.68 12.76 12.21
C ALA A 123 11.81 13.56 10.91
N GLU A 124 12.79 13.24 10.07
CA GLU A 124 12.90 13.83 8.73
C GLU A 124 11.75 13.35 7.85
N THR A 125 11.52 12.03 7.83
CA THR A 125 10.49 11.38 7.03
C THR A 125 9.09 11.92 7.31
N VAL A 126 8.67 11.95 8.58
CA VAL A 126 7.34 12.45 8.94
C VAL A 126 7.22 13.96 8.77
N GLY A 127 8.33 14.69 8.88
CA GLY A 127 8.37 16.12 8.58
C GLY A 127 8.21 16.42 7.08
N ALA A 128 8.61 15.49 6.19
CA ALA A 128 8.35 15.58 4.76
C ALA A 128 6.89 15.25 4.42
N LEU A 129 6.31 14.23 5.05
CA LEU A 129 4.90 13.91 4.91
C LEU A 129 3.98 15.00 5.46
N ASP A 130 4.31 15.58 6.61
CA ASP A 130 3.54 16.69 7.18
C ASP A 130 3.51 17.91 6.26
N GLN A 131 4.64 18.23 5.62
CA GLN A 131 4.67 19.27 4.60
C GLN A 131 3.69 18.96 3.46
N ALA A 132 3.76 17.75 2.88
CA ALA A 132 2.87 17.35 1.79
C ALA A 132 1.38 17.31 2.22
N HIS A 133 1.10 16.93 3.47
CA HIS A 133 -0.25 17.00 4.06
C HIS A 133 -0.75 18.44 4.14
N ARG A 134 0.06 19.37 4.64
CA ARG A 134 -0.29 20.81 4.71
C ARG A 134 -0.47 21.44 3.33
N GLU A 135 0.24 20.93 2.33
CA GLU A 135 0.06 21.27 0.92
C GLU A 135 -1.21 20.64 0.31
N GLY A 136 -1.95 19.81 1.06
CA GLY A 136 -3.21 19.20 0.64
C GLY A 136 -3.05 18.00 -0.30
N LYS A 137 -1.86 17.43 -0.43
CA LYS A 137 -1.55 16.35 -1.38
C LYS A 137 -2.12 14.99 -0.98
N PHE A 138 -2.49 14.81 0.28
CA PHE A 138 -3.20 13.64 0.75
C PHE A 138 -4.04 13.97 1.99
N ARG A 139 -5.09 13.17 2.24
CA ARG A 139 -6.00 13.39 3.37
C ARG A 139 -5.59 12.69 4.66
N PHE A 140 -5.06 11.47 4.56
CA PHE A 140 -4.69 10.65 5.70
C PHE A 140 -3.27 10.10 5.55
N PHE A 141 -2.52 10.08 6.64
CA PHE A 141 -1.21 9.45 6.70
C PHE A 141 -1.36 7.97 7.11
N GLY A 142 -0.73 7.06 6.35
CA GLY A 142 -0.67 5.64 6.63
C GLY A 142 0.74 5.07 6.85
N LEU A 143 0.84 3.99 7.62
CA LEU A 143 2.07 3.19 7.80
C LEU A 143 1.88 1.78 7.27
N SER A 144 2.95 1.13 6.82
CA SER A 144 2.92 -0.27 6.44
C SER A 144 4.23 -0.98 6.79
N ASN A 145 4.14 -2.19 7.35
CA ASN A 145 5.28 -3.04 7.72
C ASN A 145 6.24 -2.46 8.78
N TYR A 146 5.79 -1.51 9.60
CA TYR A 146 6.54 -0.99 10.76
C TYR A 146 6.30 -1.86 11.99
N THR A 147 7.31 -2.02 12.83
CA THR A 147 7.16 -2.68 14.13
C THR A 147 6.30 -1.83 15.08
N ALA A 148 5.73 -2.44 16.11
CA ALA A 148 4.94 -1.73 17.12
C ALA A 148 5.76 -0.61 17.81
N ALA A 149 7.05 -0.83 18.05
CA ALA A 149 7.95 0.15 18.63
C ALA A 149 8.19 1.35 17.69
N GLU A 150 8.39 1.10 16.40
CA GLU A 150 8.55 2.19 15.41
C GLU A 150 7.25 2.98 15.24
N VAL A 151 6.07 2.34 15.33
CA VAL A 151 4.78 3.05 15.34
C VAL A 151 4.67 3.98 16.55
N GLU A 152 5.02 3.52 17.76
CA GLU A 152 5.04 4.38 18.96
C GLU A 152 6.02 5.56 18.80
N GLU A 153 7.21 5.30 18.26
CA GLU A 153 8.22 6.34 18.02
C GLU A 153 7.72 7.40 17.03
N ILE A 154 7.16 6.97 15.90
CA ILE A 154 6.60 7.86 14.88
C ILE A 154 5.47 8.71 15.46
N VAL A 155 4.54 8.09 16.20
CA VAL A 155 3.44 8.84 16.83
C VAL A 155 3.98 9.88 17.80
N LYS A 156 4.93 9.50 18.66
CA LYS A 156 5.56 10.41 19.62
C LYS A 156 6.20 11.60 18.91
N ILE A 157 6.98 11.37 17.84
CA ILE A 157 7.59 12.45 17.06
C ILE A 157 6.52 13.38 16.49
N CYS A 158 5.45 12.84 15.92
CA CYS A 158 4.38 13.66 15.36
C CYS A 158 3.67 14.50 16.44
N GLU A 159 3.46 13.95 17.64
CA GLU A 159 2.88 14.69 18.77
C GLU A 159 3.79 15.82 19.26
N GLU A 160 5.08 15.54 19.45
CA GLU A 160 6.06 16.53 19.90
C GLU A 160 6.26 17.68 18.90
N LYS A 161 6.14 17.40 17.60
CA LYS A 161 6.36 18.38 16.53
C LYS A 161 5.07 19.03 16.00
N GLY A 162 3.90 18.55 16.41
CA GLY A 162 2.62 19.00 15.86
C GLY A 162 2.45 18.63 14.38
N PHE A 163 2.96 17.46 13.98
CA PHE A 163 2.81 16.92 12.63
C PHE A 163 1.54 16.07 12.50
N VAL A 164 1.09 15.85 11.26
CA VAL A 164 0.05 14.87 10.94
C VAL A 164 0.42 13.50 11.53
N LYS A 165 -0.54 12.86 12.21
CA LYS A 165 -0.35 11.53 12.81
C LYS A 165 -0.82 10.43 11.86
N PRO A 166 -0.20 9.24 11.91
CA PRO A 166 -0.73 8.10 11.19
C PRO A 166 -2.13 7.77 11.70
N SER A 167 -3.02 7.43 10.77
CA SER A 167 -4.43 7.09 11.06
C SER A 167 -4.83 5.75 10.47
N VAL A 168 -4.01 5.19 9.59
CA VAL A 168 -4.18 3.86 9.02
C VAL A 168 -2.86 3.09 9.06
N TYR A 169 -2.92 1.80 9.31
CA TYR A 169 -1.81 0.86 9.24
C TYR A 169 -2.17 -0.28 8.30
N GLN A 170 -1.34 -0.54 7.30
CA GLN A 170 -1.48 -1.69 6.41
C GLN A 170 -0.50 -2.80 6.82
N GLY A 171 -1.02 -4.00 7.11
CA GLY A 171 -0.20 -5.11 7.58
C GLY A 171 -0.68 -6.46 7.11
N GLN A 172 0.22 -7.45 7.11
CA GLN A 172 -0.19 -8.81 6.81
C GLN A 172 -1.03 -9.34 7.94
N TYR A 173 -2.21 -9.86 7.61
CA TYR A 173 -3.04 -10.54 8.59
C TYR A 173 -3.96 -11.53 7.89
N ASN A 174 -3.95 -12.77 8.38
CA ASN A 174 -4.79 -13.85 7.89
C ASN A 174 -4.82 -15.00 8.92
N ALA A 175 -5.51 -16.10 8.61
CA ALA A 175 -5.71 -17.20 9.56
C ALA A 175 -4.40 -17.84 10.09
N ILE A 176 -3.29 -17.72 9.36
CA ILE A 176 -1.98 -18.29 9.73
C ILE A 176 -0.92 -17.24 10.08
N VAL A 177 -1.15 -15.96 9.76
CA VAL A 177 -0.28 -14.83 10.15
C VAL A 177 -1.04 -13.91 11.09
N ARG A 178 -0.78 -14.09 12.39
CA ARG A 178 -1.49 -13.41 13.49
C ARG A 178 -0.54 -12.75 14.50
N SER A 179 0.75 -12.66 14.19
CA SER A 179 1.78 -12.11 15.09
C SER A 179 1.47 -10.68 15.54
N GLY A 180 0.85 -9.87 14.68
CA GLY A 180 0.45 -8.50 14.99
C GLY A 180 -0.59 -8.35 16.12
N GLU A 181 -1.32 -9.41 16.49
CA GLU A 181 -2.36 -9.32 17.53
C GLU A 181 -1.81 -9.00 18.91
N LYS A 182 -0.60 -9.48 19.23
CA LYS A 182 -0.01 -9.37 20.57
C LYS A 182 0.64 -8.00 20.83
N GLU A 183 1.30 -7.45 19.83
CA GLU A 183 2.13 -6.25 20.00
C GLU A 183 1.59 -5.06 19.20
N LEU A 184 1.34 -5.25 17.91
CA LEU A 184 0.93 -4.17 17.03
C LEU A 184 -0.49 -3.68 17.31
N PHE A 185 -1.48 -4.58 17.38
CA PHE A 185 -2.88 -4.17 17.54
C PHE A 185 -3.17 -3.38 18.82
N PRO A 186 -2.58 -3.71 20.00
CA PRO A 186 -2.67 -2.86 21.18
C PRO A 186 -2.18 -1.43 20.94
N VAL A 187 -1.03 -1.26 20.28
CA VAL A 187 -0.46 0.06 19.93
C VAL A 187 -1.38 0.81 18.96
N LEU A 188 -1.87 0.14 17.91
CA LEU A 188 -2.80 0.77 16.96
C LEU A 188 -4.09 1.25 17.64
N ARG A 189 -4.67 0.43 18.52
CA ARG A 189 -5.87 0.78 19.29
C ARG A 189 -5.63 1.95 20.23
N LYS A 190 -4.50 1.95 20.95
CA LYS A 190 -4.08 3.05 21.84
C LYS A 190 -4.07 4.39 21.11
N HIS A 191 -3.61 4.40 19.86
CA HIS A 191 -3.46 5.62 19.06
C HIS A 191 -4.62 5.89 18.10
N GLY A 192 -5.66 5.06 18.09
CA GLY A 192 -6.82 5.22 17.20
C GLY A 192 -6.50 4.97 15.72
N ILE A 193 -5.51 4.14 15.42
CA ILE A 193 -5.06 3.83 14.06
C ILE A 193 -5.85 2.64 13.52
N ALA A 194 -6.50 2.80 12.37
CA ALA A 194 -7.23 1.72 11.70
C ALA A 194 -6.27 0.67 11.10
N PHE A 195 -6.65 -0.60 11.09
CA PHE A 195 -5.83 -1.67 10.51
C PHE A 195 -6.42 -2.22 9.21
N TYR A 196 -5.64 -2.20 8.13
CA TYR A 196 -6.00 -2.74 6.82
C TYR A 196 -5.18 -4.00 6.56
N ALA A 197 -5.85 -5.15 6.46
CA ALA A 197 -5.20 -6.44 6.28
C ALA A 197 -4.85 -6.69 4.80
N TRP A 198 -3.56 -6.83 4.47
CA TRP A 198 -3.14 -7.34 3.18
C TRP A 198 -2.88 -8.86 3.22
N SER A 199 -2.99 -9.51 2.06
CA SER A 199 -2.95 -10.97 1.90
C SER A 199 -3.91 -11.75 2.83
N PRO A 200 -5.20 -11.39 2.90
CA PRO A 200 -6.17 -12.11 3.74
C PRO A 200 -6.36 -13.58 3.31
N ALA A 201 -6.15 -13.89 2.02
CA ALA A 201 -6.23 -15.25 1.48
C ALA A 201 -4.87 -15.99 1.46
N ALA A 202 -3.85 -15.48 2.16
CA ALA A 202 -2.49 -16.02 2.18
C ALA A 202 -1.95 -16.34 0.77
N ALA A 203 -1.98 -15.33 -0.12
CA ALA A 203 -1.57 -15.45 -1.53
C ALA A 203 -2.31 -16.53 -2.35
N GLY A 204 -3.53 -16.91 -1.94
CA GLY A 204 -4.32 -17.97 -2.58
C GLY A 204 -4.12 -19.34 -1.96
N LEU A 205 -3.35 -19.47 -0.87
CA LEU A 205 -3.15 -20.72 -0.15
C LEU A 205 -4.50 -21.33 0.27
N PHE A 206 -5.39 -20.51 0.84
CA PHE A 206 -6.70 -20.96 1.33
C PHE A 206 -7.68 -21.35 0.20
N ALA A 207 -7.39 -20.94 -1.04
CA ALA A 207 -8.12 -21.35 -2.23
C ALA A 207 -7.53 -22.59 -2.91
N GLY A 208 -6.41 -23.12 -2.41
CA GLY A 208 -5.75 -24.30 -2.98
C GLY A 208 -4.86 -24.02 -4.18
N ASN A 209 -4.54 -22.76 -4.49
CA ASN A 209 -3.75 -22.39 -5.69
C ASN A 209 -2.36 -23.04 -5.73
N HIS A 210 -1.78 -23.36 -4.57
CA HIS A 210 -0.53 -24.10 -4.45
C HIS A 210 -0.59 -25.53 -5.03
N LYS A 211 -1.79 -26.10 -5.24
CA LYS A 211 -1.98 -27.43 -5.83
C LYS A 211 -2.00 -27.40 -7.36
N ASN A 212 -2.39 -26.27 -7.96
CA ASN A 212 -2.57 -26.09 -9.40
C ASN A 212 -1.92 -24.76 -9.82
N ILE A 213 -0.59 -24.73 -9.83
CA ILE A 213 0.19 -23.53 -10.12
C ILE A 213 0.07 -23.20 -11.62
N LYS A 214 -0.39 -22.00 -11.95
CA LYS A 214 -0.37 -21.49 -13.33
C LYS A 214 0.79 -20.52 -13.53
N PRO A 215 1.30 -20.36 -14.77
CA PRO A 215 2.29 -19.34 -15.08
C PRO A 215 1.85 -17.94 -14.61
N GLY A 216 2.74 -17.23 -13.95
CA GLY A 216 2.48 -15.89 -13.43
C GLY A 216 1.73 -15.85 -12.09
N ASP A 217 1.33 -17.00 -11.53
CA ASP A 217 0.68 -17.04 -10.21
C ASP A 217 1.66 -16.82 -9.06
N ARG A 218 1.16 -16.46 -7.87
CA ARG A 218 2.00 -16.20 -6.69
C ARG A 218 2.79 -17.41 -6.17
N PHE A 219 2.39 -18.63 -6.53
CA PHE A 219 3.12 -19.87 -6.22
C PHE A 219 4.06 -20.32 -7.33
N ASP A 220 4.04 -19.64 -8.49
CA ASP A 220 5.01 -19.86 -9.55
C ASP A 220 6.40 -19.43 -9.06
N GLN A 221 7.38 -20.33 -9.13
CA GLN A 221 8.73 -20.05 -8.66
C GLN A 221 9.47 -19.07 -9.60
N SER A 222 9.02 -18.94 -10.85
CA SER A 222 9.64 -18.06 -11.84
C SER A 222 9.36 -16.58 -11.59
N VAL A 223 8.30 -16.22 -10.86
CA VAL A 223 7.91 -14.82 -10.62
C VAL A 223 8.60 -14.17 -9.41
N GLY A 224 9.43 -14.91 -8.68
CA GLY A 224 10.22 -14.42 -7.55
C GLY A 224 9.42 -14.02 -6.29
N PHE A 225 8.09 -13.87 -6.36
CA PHE A 225 7.24 -13.44 -5.25
C PHE A 225 7.37 -14.33 -4.00
N CYS A 226 7.40 -15.65 -4.20
CA CYS A 226 7.58 -16.62 -3.13
C CYS A 226 8.98 -16.53 -2.45
N ALA A 227 10.01 -16.12 -3.18
CA ALA A 227 11.35 -15.88 -2.63
C ALA A 227 11.41 -14.58 -1.81
N THR A 228 10.68 -13.55 -2.24
CA THR A 228 10.60 -12.24 -1.56
C THR A 228 9.83 -12.34 -0.24
N GLU A 229 8.70 -13.03 -0.21
CA GLU A 229 7.95 -13.27 1.04
C GLU A 229 8.77 -14.14 2.02
N ARG A 230 9.46 -15.21 1.56
CA ARG A 230 10.35 -15.99 2.44
C ARG A 230 11.48 -15.18 3.08
N LYS A 231 11.92 -14.08 2.47
CA LYS A 231 12.93 -13.17 3.04
C LYS A 231 12.30 -12.13 3.97
N ARG A 232 11.11 -11.61 3.64
CA ARG A 232 10.37 -10.64 4.45
C ARG A 232 9.91 -11.18 5.81
N HIS A 233 9.74 -12.50 5.93
CA HIS A 233 9.22 -13.16 7.13
C HIS A 233 10.27 -13.89 7.96
N ARG A 234 11.56 -13.67 7.68
CA ARG A 234 12.64 -14.05 8.62
C ARG A 234 12.70 -13.01 9.73
N CYS A 235 11.82 -13.17 10.73
CA CYS A 235 12.13 -12.79 12.10
C CYS A 235 12.77 -14.01 12.79
#